data_AF-A0A8C6RX47-F1
#
_entry.id   AF-A0A8C6RX47-F1
#
_cell.length_a   1.000
_cell.length_b   1.000
_cell.length_c   1.000
_cell.angle_alpha   90.00
_cell.angle_beta   90.00
_cell.angle_gamma   90.00
#
_symmetry.space_group_name_H-M   'P 1'
#
loop_
_entity.id
_entity.type
_entity.pdbx_description
1 polymer ?
#
loop_
_entity_poly.entity_id
_entity_poly.type
_entity_poly.pdbx_seq_one_letter_code
_entity_poly.pdbx_strand_id
1 'polypeptide(L)'
;MGPSVLSAWLQSRYRKNVYLFIYYLIQFCGHSWIFTNMMVRFFSFGKDSMVDTFYAIGLVMRICQSISLLELVHIYVGIESNHLFPRFLQLMERVIILFGVITSQEEVQEKYVVCVLFIFWNLLDMVRYTYSMLSVIGTSYTILTWLSQTLWMPVYPLCVLAEAFAIHQSLPYFESLGTNSTTLPFDISTCFPYMLKLYLMMLFIGMYFTYSHLYMERRDVLRVFSIKKNVR
;
A
#
# COMPACT_ATOMS: atom_id res chain seq x y z
N MET A 1 -39.88 21.61 26.27
CA MET A 1 -38.46 21.23 26.24
C MET A 1 -38.09 20.98 24.79
N GLY A 2 -37.43 21.94 24.14
CA GLY A 2 -36.94 21.76 22.77
C GLY A 2 -35.80 20.75 22.74
N PRO A 3 -35.64 19.95 21.67
CA PRO A 3 -34.53 19.02 21.56
C PRO A 3 -33.22 19.81 21.63
N SER A 4 -32.39 19.50 22.62
CA SER A 4 -31.04 20.04 22.73
C SER A 4 -30.25 19.59 21.50
N VAL A 5 -30.11 20.49 20.54
CA VAL A 5 -29.21 20.32 19.40
C VAL A 5 -27.80 20.26 19.99
N LEU A 6 -27.28 19.07 20.22
CA LEU A 6 -25.87 18.89 20.58
C LEU A 6 -25.04 19.66 19.53
N SER A 7 -24.10 20.50 20.00
CA SER A 7 -23.16 21.22 19.14
C SER A 7 -22.59 20.26 18.10
N ALA A 8 -22.45 20.68 16.83
CA ALA A 8 -22.05 19.81 15.72
C ALA A 8 -20.84 18.90 16.02
N TRP A 9 -19.90 19.37 16.84
CA TRP A 9 -18.69 18.66 17.31
C TRP A 9 -18.95 17.43 18.19
N LEU A 10 -20.09 17.36 18.87
CA LEU A 10 -20.48 16.25 19.74
C LEU A 10 -21.18 15.12 18.98
N GLN A 11 -21.55 15.33 17.71
CA GLN A 11 -22.13 14.28 16.89
C GLN A 11 -21.10 13.17 16.63
N SER A 12 -21.48 11.92 16.92
CA SER A 12 -20.63 10.74 16.70
C SER A 12 -20.02 10.69 15.30
N ARG A 13 -20.78 11.12 14.28
CA ARG A 13 -20.34 11.23 12.88
C ARG A 13 -19.19 12.23 12.69
N TYR A 14 -19.28 13.40 13.32
CA TYR A 14 -18.26 14.44 13.19
C TYR A 14 -16.92 13.96 13.78
N ARG A 15 -16.96 13.35 14.98
CA ARG A 15 -15.75 12.80 15.63
C ARG A 15 -15.07 11.71 14.79
N LYS A 16 -15.86 10.82 14.17
CA LYS A 16 -15.34 9.80 13.24
C LYS A 16 -14.64 10.43 12.04
N ASN A 17 -15.25 11.45 11.42
CA ASN A 17 -14.67 12.13 10.27
C ASN A 17 -13.37 12.86 10.64
N VAL A 18 -13.31 13.55 11.77
CA VAL A 18 -12.06 14.20 12.24
C VAL A 18 -10.96 13.16 12.48
N TYR A 19 -11.30 12.05 13.13
CA TYR A 19 -10.36 10.95 13.34
C TYR A 19 -9.81 10.41 12.01
N LEU A 20 -10.68 10.08 11.05
CA LEU A 20 -10.26 9.57 9.74
C LEU A 20 -9.43 10.59 8.97
N PHE A 21 -9.80 11.87 9.04
CA PHE A 21 -9.04 12.94 8.39
C PHE A 21 -7.61 13.03 8.94
N ILE A 22 -7.46 13.03 10.27
CA ILE A 22 -6.13 13.05 10.91
C ILE A 22 -5.34 11.78 10.56
N TYR A 23 -5.99 10.62 10.58
CA TYR A 23 -5.37 9.35 10.20
C TYR A 23 -4.80 9.40 8.77
N TYR A 24 -5.62 9.80 7.80
CA TYR A 24 -5.17 9.89 6.41
C TYR A 24 -4.13 11.00 6.20
N LEU A 25 -4.20 12.10 6.96
CA LEU A 25 -3.19 13.16 6.93
C LEU A 25 -1.82 12.65 7.38
N ILE A 26 -1.77 11.90 8.50
CA ILE A 26 -0.52 11.30 8.99
C ILE A 26 0.07 10.36 7.93
N GLN A 27 -0.78 9.50 7.35
CA GLN A 27 -0.35 8.58 6.30
C GLN A 27 0.13 9.31 5.04
N PHE A 28 -0.60 10.34 4.60
CA PHE A 28 -0.20 11.18 3.48
C PHE A 28 1.18 11.82 3.73
N CYS A 29 1.41 12.41 4.90
CA CYS A 29 2.68 13.01 5.26
C CYS A 29 3.83 11.99 5.24
N GLY A 30 3.61 10.80 5.83
CA GLY A 30 4.60 9.73 5.85
C GLY A 30 4.98 9.27 4.45
N HIS A 31 3.99 8.93 3.62
CA HIS A 31 4.21 8.48 2.24
C HIS A 31 4.79 9.58 1.34
N SER A 32 4.39 10.83 1.52
CA SER A 32 4.95 11.97 0.78
C SER A 32 6.42 12.22 1.13
N TRP A 33 6.77 12.12 2.43
CA TRP A 33 8.16 12.22 2.88
C TRP A 33 9.02 11.10 2.29
N ILE A 34 8.54 9.84 2.33
CA ILE A 34 9.24 8.69 1.73
C ILE A 34 9.43 8.92 0.23
N PHE A 35 8.36 9.26 -0.50
CA PHE A 35 8.39 9.46 -1.94
C PHE A 35 9.38 10.56 -2.34
N THR A 36 9.34 11.71 -1.66
CA THR A 36 10.21 12.85 -1.96
C THR A 36 11.68 12.49 -1.71
N ASN A 37 11.99 11.84 -0.58
CA ASN A 37 13.35 11.40 -0.28
C ASN A 37 13.86 10.39 -1.32
N MET A 38 13.02 9.41 -1.70
CA MET A 38 13.37 8.42 -2.72
C MET A 38 13.64 9.08 -4.08
N MET A 39 12.78 10.01 -4.51
CA MET A 39 12.96 10.71 -5.79
C MET A 39 14.23 11.55 -5.82
N VAL A 40 14.47 12.35 -4.78
CA VAL A 40 15.69 13.17 -4.69
C VAL A 40 16.94 12.29 -4.76
N ARG A 41 16.98 11.18 -4.01
CA ARG A 41 18.14 10.28 -3.96
C ARG A 41 18.33 9.51 -5.27
N PHE A 42 17.24 9.09 -5.91
CA PHE A 42 17.26 8.46 -7.22
C PHE A 42 17.87 9.36 -8.29
N PHE A 43 17.52 10.66 -8.29
CA PHE A 43 18.06 11.62 -9.27
C PHE A 43 19.45 12.17 -8.90
N SER A 44 19.79 12.25 -7.62
CA SER A 44 21.00 12.98 -7.18
C SER A 44 22.23 12.10 -7.00
N PHE A 45 22.10 10.85 -6.52
CA PHE A 45 23.25 10.12 -5.95
C PHE A 45 23.60 8.79 -6.62
N GLY A 46 22.88 8.37 -7.67
CA GLY A 46 23.23 7.12 -8.37
C GLY A 46 23.24 5.89 -7.46
N LYS A 47 24.08 4.89 -7.75
CA LYS A 47 24.11 3.56 -7.10
C LYS A 47 24.55 3.61 -5.64
N ASP A 48 25.48 4.50 -5.30
CA ASP A 48 26.24 4.44 -4.03
C ASP A 48 25.46 4.98 -2.82
N SER A 49 24.33 5.68 -3.05
CA SER A 49 23.48 6.20 -1.96
C SER A 49 22.36 5.25 -1.54
N MET A 50 22.14 4.12 -2.22
CA MET A 50 20.95 3.28 -2.00
C MET A 50 20.94 2.64 -0.60
N VAL A 51 22.11 2.30 -0.06
CA VAL A 51 22.28 1.61 1.23
C VAL A 51 21.79 2.47 2.40
N ASP A 52 22.35 3.69 2.55
CA ASP A 52 21.94 4.64 3.59
C ASP A 52 20.47 5.06 3.44
N THR A 53 19.98 5.06 2.20
CA THR A 53 18.60 5.41 1.88
C THR A 53 17.63 4.39 2.46
N PHE A 54 17.90 3.10 2.28
CA PHE A 54 17.03 2.05 2.82
C PHE A 54 17.03 2.05 4.35
N TYR A 55 18.17 2.31 5.00
CA TYR A 55 18.23 2.33 6.46
C TYR A 55 17.30 3.39 7.06
N ALA A 56 17.31 4.61 6.52
CA ALA A 56 16.45 5.71 6.97
C ALA A 56 14.99 5.55 6.52
N ILE A 57 14.76 5.18 5.27
CA ILE A 57 13.41 5.15 4.66
C ILE A 57 12.67 3.86 4.99
N GLY A 58 13.39 2.73 5.06
CA GLY A 58 12.82 1.42 5.34
C GLY A 58 12.12 1.37 6.69
N LEU A 59 12.65 2.04 7.72
CA LEU A 59 11.97 2.15 9.02
C LEU A 59 10.63 2.88 8.90
N VAL A 60 10.61 4.06 8.26
CA VAL A 60 9.39 4.85 8.09
C VAL A 60 8.38 4.10 7.23
N MET A 61 8.83 3.44 6.16
CA MET A 61 7.99 2.59 5.30
C MET A 61 7.33 1.46 6.10
N ARG A 62 8.09 0.74 6.94
CA ARG A 62 7.53 -0.32 7.80
C ARG A 62 6.48 0.24 8.75
N ILE A 63 6.75 1.38 9.38
CA ILE A 63 5.80 2.04 10.29
C ILE A 63 4.52 2.43 9.53
N CYS A 64 4.63 3.10 8.39
CA CYS A 64 3.48 3.47 7.57
C CYS A 64 2.65 2.25 7.15
N GLN A 65 3.29 1.19 6.63
CA GLN A 65 2.58 -0.03 6.24
C GLN A 65 1.91 -0.72 7.43
N SER A 66 2.54 -0.76 8.61
CA SER A 66 1.91 -1.29 9.82
C SER A 66 0.70 -0.46 10.25
N ILE A 67 0.77 0.87 10.18
CA ILE A 67 -0.36 1.76 10.48
C ILE A 67 -1.48 1.58 9.44
N SER A 68 -1.14 1.22 8.19
CA SER A 68 -2.13 0.94 7.13
C SER A 68 -2.97 -0.29 7.41
N LEU A 69 -2.52 -1.22 8.25
CA LEU A 69 -3.34 -2.36 8.70
C LEU A 69 -4.57 -1.92 9.51
N LEU A 70 -4.53 -0.73 10.14
CA LEU A 70 -5.70 -0.18 10.84
C LEU A 70 -6.87 0.09 9.90
N GLU A 71 -6.63 0.27 8.60
CA GLU A 71 -7.72 0.44 7.61
C GLU A 71 -8.60 -0.80 7.54
N LEU A 72 -8.02 -1.99 7.69
CA LEU A 72 -8.80 -3.23 7.74
C LEU A 72 -9.72 -3.25 8.96
N VAL A 73 -9.24 -2.72 10.09
CA VAL A 73 -10.04 -2.56 11.31
C VAL A 73 -11.13 -1.52 11.10
N HIS A 74 -10.82 -0.39 10.45
CA HIS A 74 -11.81 0.67 10.15
C HIS A 74 -12.94 0.15 9.26
N ILE A 75 -12.62 -0.65 8.25
CA ILE A 75 -13.60 -1.27 7.36
C ILE A 75 -14.40 -2.34 8.10
N TYR A 76 -13.73 -3.21 8.86
CA TYR A 76 -14.38 -4.30 9.60
C TYR A 76 -15.38 -3.79 10.65
N VAL A 77 -15.03 -2.72 11.38
CA VAL A 77 -15.91 -2.08 12.38
C VAL A 77 -16.97 -1.20 11.72
N GLY A 78 -16.89 -0.96 10.41
CA GLY A 78 -17.83 -0.10 9.67
C GLY A 78 -17.64 1.39 9.93
N ILE A 79 -16.43 1.82 10.32
CA ILE A 79 -16.04 3.24 10.36
C ILE A 79 -15.87 3.75 8.93
N GLU A 80 -15.30 2.93 8.05
CA GLU A 80 -15.10 3.22 6.64
C GLU A 80 -15.93 2.27 5.76
N SER A 81 -16.62 2.83 4.76
CA SER A 81 -17.52 2.09 3.88
C SER A 81 -16.80 1.60 2.61
N ASN A 82 -15.76 0.78 2.78
CA ASN A 82 -14.99 0.20 1.67
C ASN A 82 -15.08 -1.33 1.65
N HIS A 83 -14.71 -1.95 0.53
CA HIS A 83 -14.71 -3.41 0.40
C HIS A 83 -13.50 -4.02 1.14
N LEU A 84 -13.77 -4.86 2.14
CA LEU A 84 -12.73 -5.45 2.99
C LEU A 84 -11.77 -6.36 2.21
N PHE A 85 -12.30 -7.22 1.34
CA PHE A 85 -11.51 -8.28 0.70
C PHE A 85 -10.42 -7.76 -0.26
N PRO A 86 -10.70 -6.85 -1.22
CA PRO A 86 -9.66 -6.26 -2.06
C PRO A 86 -8.61 -5.50 -1.25
N ARG A 87 -9.05 -4.78 -0.20
CA ARG A 87 -8.14 -4.03 0.66
C ARG A 87 -7.23 -4.94 1.47
N PHE A 88 -7.77 -6.05 1.95
CA PHE A 88 -7.01 -7.09 2.62
C PHE A 88 -5.93 -7.67 1.72
N LEU A 89 -6.28 -8.05 0.48
CA LEU A 89 -5.29 -8.58 -0.47
C LEU A 89 -4.16 -7.56 -0.74
N GLN A 90 -4.51 -6.30 -0.99
CA GLN A 90 -3.53 -5.24 -1.26
C GLN A 90 -2.58 -4.94 -0.09
N LEU A 91 -3.07 -5.01 1.15
CA LEU A 91 -2.23 -4.74 2.32
C LEU A 91 -1.37 -5.96 2.66
N MET A 92 -1.96 -7.15 2.59
CA MET A 92 -1.24 -8.38 2.92
C MET A 92 -0.13 -8.68 1.92
N GLU A 93 -0.34 -8.44 0.62
CA GLU A 93 0.72 -8.63 -0.39
C GLU A 93 1.95 -7.76 -0.08
N ARG A 94 1.72 -6.47 0.23
CA ARG A 94 2.79 -5.52 0.54
C ARG A 94 3.49 -5.85 1.85
N VAL A 95 2.75 -6.26 2.87
CA VAL A 95 3.31 -6.67 4.16
C VAL A 95 4.16 -7.92 4.02
N ILE A 96 3.71 -8.93 3.25
CA ILE A 96 4.49 -10.14 3.00
C ILE A 96 5.81 -9.80 2.29
N ILE A 97 5.76 -8.99 1.23
CA ILE A 97 6.98 -8.58 0.51
C ILE A 97 7.90 -7.74 1.40
N LEU A 98 7.36 -6.72 2.08
CA LEU A 98 8.18 -5.79 2.87
C LEU A 98 8.85 -6.49 4.05
N PHE A 99 8.10 -7.25 4.84
CA PHE A 99 8.61 -7.87 6.05
C PHE A 99 9.27 -9.22 5.79
N GLY A 100 8.71 -10.03 4.90
CA GLY A 100 9.19 -11.40 4.63
C GLY A 100 10.31 -11.48 3.60
N VAL A 101 10.38 -10.56 2.64
CA VAL A 101 11.41 -10.61 1.59
C VAL A 101 12.44 -9.50 1.78
N ILE A 102 12.00 -8.24 1.81
CA ILE A 102 12.90 -7.09 1.77
C ILE A 102 13.60 -6.89 3.13
N THR A 103 12.86 -6.94 4.24
CA THR A 103 13.45 -6.72 5.58
C THR A 103 14.32 -7.89 6.03
N SER A 104 14.06 -9.10 5.53
CA SER A 104 14.79 -10.32 5.93
C SER A 104 16.17 -10.47 5.28
N GLN A 105 16.47 -9.74 4.19
CA GLN A 105 17.71 -9.88 3.43
C GLN A 105 18.28 -8.50 3.10
N GLU A 106 19.41 -8.12 3.70
CA GLU A 106 20.04 -6.81 3.49
C GLU A 106 20.50 -6.64 2.02
N GLU A 107 20.95 -7.71 1.37
CA GLU A 107 21.40 -7.71 -0.02
C GLU A 107 20.28 -7.39 -1.02
N VAL A 108 19.03 -7.66 -0.64
CA VAL A 108 17.84 -7.36 -1.45
C VAL A 108 17.46 -5.88 -1.30
N GLN A 109 17.69 -5.29 -0.13
CA GLN A 109 17.37 -3.90 0.18
C GLN A 109 18.11 -2.91 -0.72
N GLU A 110 19.34 -3.27 -1.12
CA GLU A 110 20.19 -2.45 -1.98
C GLU A 110 19.82 -2.52 -3.48
N LYS A 111 18.91 -3.42 -3.87
CA LYS A 111 18.56 -3.61 -5.28
C LYS A 111 17.67 -2.48 -5.78
N TYR A 112 17.94 -2.04 -7.02
CA TYR A 112 17.11 -1.05 -7.72
C TYR A 112 15.62 -1.40 -7.79
N VAL A 113 15.30 -2.71 -7.85
CA VAL A 113 13.90 -3.17 -7.88
C VAL A 113 13.13 -2.74 -6.63
N VAL A 114 13.76 -2.77 -5.45
CA VAL A 114 13.15 -2.34 -4.18
C VAL A 114 12.93 -0.83 -4.18
N CYS A 115 13.89 -0.07 -4.72
CA CYS A 115 13.75 1.37 -4.85
C CYS A 115 12.56 1.77 -5.73
N VAL A 116 12.45 1.16 -6.92
CA VAL A 116 11.31 1.37 -7.84
C VAL A 116 9.99 0.96 -7.20
N LEU A 117 9.97 -0.19 -6.51
CA LEU A 117 8.78 -0.68 -5.82
C LEU A 117 8.30 0.31 -4.76
N PHE A 118 9.21 0.85 -3.96
CA PHE A 118 8.89 1.83 -2.93
C PHE A 118 8.35 3.12 -3.54
N ILE A 119 8.93 3.60 -4.64
CA ILE A 119 8.42 4.78 -5.37
C ILE A 119 6.97 4.54 -5.80
N PHE A 120 6.66 3.39 -6.40
CA PHE A 120 5.30 3.09 -6.85
C PHE A 120 4.30 2.92 -5.70
N TRP A 121 4.67 2.20 -4.64
CA TRP A 121 3.80 2.06 -3.46
C TRP A 121 3.45 3.42 -2.86
N ASN A 122 4.45 4.28 -2.64
CA ASN A 122 4.23 5.59 -2.04
C ASN A 122 3.47 6.54 -2.99
N LEU A 123 3.69 6.46 -4.30
CA LEU A 123 2.92 7.24 -5.27
C LEU A 123 1.42 6.89 -5.23
N LEU A 124 1.10 5.60 -5.19
CA LEU A 124 -0.28 5.13 -5.09
C LEU A 124 -0.93 5.58 -3.78
N ASP A 125 -0.23 5.40 -2.66
CA ASP A 125 -0.75 5.76 -1.35
C ASP A 125 -0.91 7.27 -1.19
N MET A 126 0.02 8.07 -1.68
CA MET A 126 -0.08 9.53 -1.65
C MET A 126 -1.37 10.01 -2.33
N VAL A 127 -1.67 9.51 -3.53
CA VAL A 127 -2.88 9.90 -4.27
C VAL A 127 -4.14 9.38 -3.58
N ARG A 128 -4.14 8.12 -3.12
CA ARG A 128 -5.28 7.52 -2.42
C ARG A 128 -5.60 8.26 -1.12
N TYR A 129 -4.60 8.52 -0.28
CA TYR A 129 -4.79 9.23 0.99
C TYR A 129 -5.28 10.66 0.78
N THR A 130 -4.77 11.36 -0.25
CA THR A 130 -5.28 12.68 -0.63
C THR A 130 -6.77 12.62 -0.99
N TYR A 131 -7.17 11.63 -1.80
CA TYR A 131 -8.57 11.42 -2.15
C TYR A 131 -9.44 11.09 -0.92
N SER A 132 -8.99 10.16 -0.06
CA SER A 132 -9.70 9.77 1.16
C SER A 132 -9.88 10.93 2.13
N MET A 133 -8.85 11.76 2.35
CA MET A 133 -8.93 12.97 3.19
C MET A 133 -10.03 13.92 2.73
N LEU A 134 -10.06 14.22 1.43
CA LEU A 134 -11.03 15.17 0.87
C LEU A 134 -12.45 14.58 0.87
N SER A 135 -12.57 13.28 0.59
CA SER A 135 -13.84 12.55 0.66
C SER A 135 -14.47 12.64 2.07
N VAL A 136 -13.68 12.52 3.13
CA VAL A 136 -14.14 12.66 4.53
C VAL A 136 -14.65 14.06 4.86
N ILE A 137 -14.07 15.10 4.27
CA ILE A 137 -14.54 16.50 4.38
C ILE A 137 -15.77 16.76 3.49
N GLY A 138 -16.13 15.80 2.62
CA GLY A 138 -17.23 15.96 1.66
C GLY A 138 -16.84 16.79 0.43
N THR A 139 -15.55 17.04 0.21
CA THR A 139 -15.04 17.77 -0.95
C THR A 139 -14.56 16.77 -1.99
N SER A 140 -14.97 16.93 -3.24
CA SER A 140 -14.47 16.12 -4.35
C SER A 140 -14.07 16.99 -5.54
N TYR A 141 -12.88 16.73 -6.05
CA TYR A 141 -12.36 17.36 -7.26
C TYR A 141 -12.34 16.34 -8.39
N THR A 142 -12.90 16.69 -9.54
CA THR A 142 -12.98 15.81 -10.72
C THR A 142 -11.64 15.20 -11.09
N ILE A 143 -10.59 16.02 -11.16
CA ILE A 143 -9.25 15.59 -11.57
C ILE A 143 -8.67 14.60 -10.57
N LEU A 144 -8.78 14.89 -9.27
CA LEU A 144 -8.24 14.01 -8.24
C LEU A 144 -8.99 12.69 -8.14
N THR A 145 -10.32 12.71 -8.21
CA THR A 145 -11.13 11.49 -8.24
C THR A 145 -10.75 10.64 -9.45
N TRP A 146 -10.63 11.24 -10.63
CA TRP A 146 -10.23 10.52 -11.83
C TRP A 146 -8.81 9.96 -11.71
N LEU A 147 -7.87 10.74 -11.18
CA LEU A 147 -6.48 10.32 -10.97
C LEU A 147 -6.41 9.14 -9.99
N SER A 148 -7.06 9.24 -8.83
CA SER A 148 -7.10 8.15 -7.84
C SER A 148 -7.72 6.88 -8.40
N GLN A 149 -8.69 7.01 -9.31
CA GLN A 149 -9.38 5.88 -9.92
C GLN A 149 -8.70 5.34 -11.19
N THR A 150 -7.67 6.01 -11.71
CA THR A 150 -6.99 5.61 -12.96
C THR A 150 -5.52 5.27 -12.75
N LEU A 151 -4.84 5.93 -11.81
CA LEU A 151 -3.40 5.75 -11.55
C LEU A 151 -3.03 4.33 -11.15
N TRP A 152 -3.90 3.64 -10.41
CA TRP A 152 -3.67 2.26 -10.02
C TRP A 152 -3.62 1.29 -11.20
N MET A 153 -4.27 1.60 -12.33
CA MET A 153 -4.34 0.69 -13.48
C MET A 153 -2.98 0.37 -14.09
N PRO A 154 -2.12 1.36 -14.43
CA PRO A 154 -0.78 1.07 -14.90
C PRO A 154 0.19 0.72 -13.77
N VAL A 155 0.07 1.36 -12.61
CA VAL A 155 1.07 1.23 -11.54
C VAL A 155 0.94 -0.10 -10.80
N TYR A 156 -0.26 -0.63 -10.58
CA TYR A 156 -0.46 -1.89 -9.85
C TYR A 156 0.18 -3.11 -10.55
N PRO A 157 0.00 -3.34 -11.87
CA PRO A 157 0.76 -4.35 -12.60
C PRO A 157 2.28 -4.18 -12.49
N LEU A 158 2.77 -2.94 -12.53
CA LEU A 158 4.20 -2.66 -12.40
C LEU A 158 4.72 -2.97 -10.99
N CYS A 159 3.94 -2.70 -9.94
CA CYS A 159 4.26 -3.12 -8.57
C CYS A 159 4.37 -4.64 -8.50
N VAL A 160 3.36 -5.37 -8.99
CA VAL A 160 3.32 -6.84 -8.98
C VAL A 160 4.53 -7.44 -9.71
N LEU A 161 4.90 -6.87 -10.87
CA LEU A 161 6.11 -7.29 -11.58
C LEU A 161 7.38 -7.01 -10.76
N ALA A 162 7.50 -5.84 -10.16
CA ALA A 162 8.64 -5.50 -9.32
C ALA A 162 8.73 -6.40 -8.06
N GLU A 163 7.61 -6.76 -7.45
CA GLU A 163 7.53 -7.71 -6.35
C GLU A 163 7.99 -9.11 -6.78
N ALA A 164 7.53 -9.58 -7.95
CA ALA A 164 7.98 -10.86 -8.52
C ALA A 164 9.50 -10.85 -8.80
N PHE A 165 10.05 -9.75 -9.31
CA PHE A 165 11.49 -9.60 -9.49
C PHE A 165 12.26 -9.54 -8.16
N ALA A 166 11.71 -8.91 -7.13
CA ALA A 166 12.32 -8.87 -5.79
C ALA A 166 12.33 -10.28 -5.16
N ILE A 167 11.25 -11.04 -5.31
CA ILE A 167 11.19 -12.46 -4.91
C ILE A 167 12.22 -13.29 -5.68
N HIS A 168 12.30 -13.14 -6.99
CA HIS A 168 13.24 -13.93 -7.79
C HIS A 168 14.68 -13.64 -7.37
N GLN A 169 15.03 -12.37 -7.14
CA GLN A 169 16.38 -12.00 -6.71
C GLN A 169 16.70 -12.46 -5.29
N SER A 170 15.71 -12.56 -4.40
CA SER A 170 15.92 -13.01 -3.02
C SER A 170 16.03 -14.54 -2.90
N LEU A 171 15.43 -15.28 -3.84
CA LEU A 171 15.39 -16.74 -3.82
C LEU A 171 16.77 -17.45 -3.65
N PRO A 172 17.84 -17.10 -4.39
CA PRO A 172 19.15 -17.75 -4.20
C PRO A 172 19.73 -17.54 -2.79
N TYR A 173 19.45 -16.39 -2.16
CA TYR A 173 19.89 -16.11 -0.80
C TYR A 173 19.18 -17.04 0.19
N PHE A 174 17.86 -17.21 0.06
CA PHE A 174 17.10 -18.14 0.91
C PHE A 174 17.46 -19.61 0.68
N GLU A 175 17.75 -20.03 -0.55
CA GLU A 175 18.18 -21.40 -0.85
C GLU A 175 19.57 -21.71 -0.24
N SER A 176 20.48 -20.73 -0.24
CA SER A 176 21.79 -20.88 0.40
C SER A 176 21.70 -20.98 1.94
N LEU A 177 20.83 -20.19 2.56
CA LEU A 177 20.54 -20.23 4.00
C LEU A 177 19.89 -21.55 4.42
N GLY A 178 18.94 -22.07 3.64
CA GLY A 178 18.29 -23.36 3.87
C GLY A 178 19.26 -24.55 3.75
N THR A 179 20.27 -24.45 2.87
CA THR A 179 21.30 -25.50 2.69
C THR A 179 22.25 -25.58 3.89
N ASN A 180 22.56 -24.44 4.52
CA ASN A 180 23.46 -24.36 5.68
C ASN A 180 22.78 -24.71 7.02
N SER A 181 21.45 -24.73 7.07
CA SER A 181 20.66 -25.14 8.24
C SER A 181 20.38 -26.64 8.20
N THR A 182 21.42 -27.47 8.19
CA THR A 182 21.32 -28.94 8.14
C THR A 182 21.34 -29.55 9.54
N THR A 183 20.33 -29.29 10.39
CA THR A 183 20.22 -30.02 11.68
C THR A 183 18.80 -30.24 12.25
N LEU A 184 17.68 -30.07 11.53
CA LEU A 184 16.38 -30.57 12.04
C LEU A 184 15.39 -31.09 10.97
N PRO A 185 14.62 -32.15 11.28
CA PRO A 185 13.68 -32.81 10.35
C PRO A 185 12.46 -31.97 9.95
N PHE A 186 12.27 -30.79 10.56
CA PHE A 186 11.20 -29.84 10.24
C PHE A 186 11.74 -28.40 10.23
N ASP A 187 12.83 -28.15 9.49
CA ASP A 187 13.38 -26.80 9.39
C ASP A 187 12.48 -25.91 8.50
N ILE A 188 11.83 -24.94 9.15
CA ILE A 188 11.05 -23.86 8.52
C ILE A 188 11.88 -23.13 7.45
N SER A 189 13.21 -23.10 7.63
CA SER A 189 14.20 -22.52 6.72
C SER A 189 14.23 -23.20 5.33
N THR A 190 14.12 -24.53 5.28
CA THR A 190 14.11 -25.29 4.02
C THR A 190 12.78 -25.17 3.28
N CYS A 191 11.68 -24.93 4.01
CA CYS A 191 10.34 -24.76 3.44
C CYS A 191 10.15 -23.36 2.81
N PHE A 192 10.83 -22.36 3.35
CA PHE A 192 10.63 -20.95 2.99
C PHE A 192 10.82 -20.64 1.49
N PRO A 193 11.87 -21.11 0.79
CA PRO A 193 12.03 -20.90 -0.65
C PRO A 193 10.88 -21.50 -1.49
N TYR A 194 10.36 -22.67 -1.10
CA TYR A 194 9.25 -23.31 -1.78
C TYR A 194 7.93 -22.55 -1.56
N MET A 195 7.72 -22.07 -0.34
CA MET A 195 6.58 -21.19 -0.02
C MET A 195 6.63 -19.90 -0.82
N LEU A 196 7.82 -19.32 -1.02
CA LEU A 196 8.00 -18.11 -1.81
C LEU A 196 7.73 -18.33 -3.32
N LYS A 197 8.13 -19.48 -3.87
CA LYS A 197 7.77 -19.90 -5.24
C LYS A 197 6.26 -20.06 -5.42
N LEU A 198 5.59 -20.68 -4.45
CA LEU A 198 4.13 -20.82 -4.47
C LEU A 198 3.43 -19.47 -4.31
N TYR A 199 3.97 -18.59 -3.47
CA TYR A 199 3.50 -17.21 -3.31
C TYR A 199 3.61 -16.40 -4.60
N LEU A 200 4.69 -16.57 -5.39
CA LEU A 200 4.84 -15.93 -6.69
C LEU A 200 3.65 -16.25 -7.62
N MET A 201 3.21 -17.51 -7.66
CA MET A 201 2.03 -17.92 -8.44
C MET A 201 0.75 -17.28 -7.90
N MET A 202 0.58 -17.26 -6.57
CA MET A 202 -0.57 -16.61 -5.92
C MET A 202 -0.61 -15.10 -6.17
N LEU A 203 0.54 -14.43 -6.30
CA LEU A 203 0.64 -12.99 -6.52
C LEU A 203 0.01 -12.58 -7.86
N PHE A 204 0.28 -13.32 -8.95
CA PHE A 204 -0.36 -13.07 -10.24
C PHE A 204 -1.87 -13.36 -10.25
N ILE A 205 -2.29 -14.41 -9.52
CA ILE A 205 -3.72 -14.72 -9.37
C ILE A 205 -4.42 -13.60 -8.59
N GLY A 206 -3.85 -13.19 -7.45
CA GLY A 206 -4.35 -12.10 -6.61
C GLY A 206 -4.42 -10.78 -7.37
N MET A 207 -3.41 -10.49 -8.19
CA MET A 207 -3.39 -9.33 -9.08
C MET A 207 -4.63 -9.31 -9.99
N TYR A 208 -4.94 -10.43 -10.65
CA TYR A 208 -6.08 -10.50 -11.57
C TYR A 208 -7.41 -10.22 -10.85
N PHE A 209 -7.61 -10.82 -9.66
CA PHE A 209 -8.82 -10.60 -8.87
C PHE A 209 -8.95 -9.16 -8.38
N THR A 210 -7.89 -8.60 -7.79
CA THR A 210 -7.86 -7.22 -7.30
C THR A 210 -8.07 -6.24 -8.45
N TYR A 211 -7.38 -6.43 -9.57
CA TYR A 211 -7.52 -5.60 -10.76
C TYR A 211 -8.95 -5.59 -11.29
N SER A 212 -9.57 -6.77 -11.39
CA SER A 212 -10.96 -6.90 -11.85
C SER A 212 -11.94 -6.17 -10.92
N HIS A 213 -11.76 -6.32 -9.61
CA HIS A 213 -12.61 -5.64 -8.63
C HIS A 213 -12.47 -4.12 -8.70
N LEU A 214 -11.24 -3.60 -8.71
CA LEU A 214 -10.98 -2.16 -8.79
C LEU A 214 -11.48 -1.57 -10.12
N TYR A 215 -11.42 -2.35 -11.21
CA TYR A 215 -11.96 -1.93 -12.50
C TYR A 215 -13.49 -1.76 -12.44
N MET A 216 -14.20 -2.68 -11.76
CA MET A 216 -15.63 -2.55 -11.52
C MET A 216 -15.94 -1.33 -10.65
N GLU A 217 -15.20 -1.13 -9.56
CA GLU A 217 -15.37 0.01 -8.66
C GLU A 217 -15.20 1.35 -9.39
N ARG A 218 -14.15 1.48 -10.23
CA ARG A 218 -13.95 2.66 -11.08
C ARG A 218 -15.16 2.93 -11.96
N ARG A 219 -15.70 1.90 -12.61
CA ARG A 219 -16.84 2.05 -13.53
C ARG A 219 -18.05 2.63 -12.78
N ASP A 220 -18.30 2.18 -11.56
CA ASP A 220 -19.44 2.65 -10.77
C ASP A 220 -19.23 4.07 -10.24
N VAL A 221 -18.04 4.39 -9.72
CA VAL A 221 -17.70 5.74 -9.25
C VAL A 221 -17.78 6.76 -10.39
N LEU A 222 -17.21 6.46 -11.56
CA LEU A 222 -17.21 7.38 -12.69
C LEU A 222 -18.59 7.56 -13.32
N ARG A 223 -19.44 6.52 -13.32
CA ARG A 223 -20.85 6.64 -13.75
C ARG A 223 -21.62 7.62 -12.88
N VAL A 224 -21.59 7.42 -11.56
CA VAL A 224 -22.29 8.29 -10.61
C VAL A 224 -21.78 9.73 -10.72
N PHE A 225 -20.46 9.89 -10.87
CA PHE A 225 -19.85 11.21 -11.03
C PHE A 225 -20.26 11.89 -12.34
N SER A 226 -20.30 11.16 -13.47
CA SER A 226 -20.76 11.68 -14.76
C SER A 226 -22.21 12.15 -14.70
N ILE A 227 -23.09 11.42 -14.01
CA ILE A 227 -24.49 11.82 -13.81
C ILE A 227 -24.57 13.11 -13.00
N LYS A 228 -23.83 13.21 -11.88
CA LYS A 228 -23.83 14.40 -11.03
C LYS A 228 -23.32 15.66 -11.75
N LYS A 229 -22.37 15.50 -12.68
CA LYS A 229 -21.87 16.58 -13.54
C LYS A 229 -22.92 17.05 -14.56
N ASN A 230 -23.74 16.15 -15.10
CA ASN A 230 -24.78 16.52 -16.08
C ASN A 230 -26.01 17.17 -15.46
N VAL A 231 -26.19 17.07 -14.14
CA VAL A 231 -27.34 17.63 -13.40
C VAL A 231 -27.05 19.03 -12.85
N ARG A 232 -25.80 19.50 -12.89
CA ARG A 232 -25.36 20.81 -12.37
C ARG A 232 -24.93 21.71 -13.51
#